data_AF-A0A352XRI6-F1
#
_entry.id   AF-A0A352XRI6-F1
#
_cell.length_a   1.000
_cell.length_b   1.000
_cell.length_c   1.000
_cell.angle_alpha   90.00
_cell.angle_beta   90.00
_cell.angle_gamma   90.00
#
_symmetry.space_group_name_H-M   'P 1'
#
loop_
_entity.id
_entity.type
_entity.pdbx_description
1 polymer ?
#
loop_
_entity_poly.entity_id
_entity_poly.type
_entity_poly.pdbx_seq_one_letter_code
_entity_poly.pdbx_strand_id
1 'polypeptide(L)'
;MHIFYPLKELAMSNEAASSLTVEPTASAYTFETVETTDTIVARMQHITATQSDRVAVVTITLFFGSDGKTSSSSSLYDDLFTHTASTAHFLSSLRPLVRKTDVVFQIDNTLHFLLLGADLQGGQIVQNRLWEALLWRIHNTTDREIVRPLEIAIGHSAYPAPQQDISKCIEAASEVSLHSNFTSERTVRKAVARQSRNTQQATADEEWPNLARKLGIPYLSLLPKKRSERVQQLVNASLAQELRCYPVGRERNMLTVAMLNPQDRVVLDRLQEETGLVIFPVLTHPEELQTALAQLI
;
A
#
# COMPACT_ATOMS: atom_id res chain seq x y z
N MET A 1 20.81 -70.61 -18.86
CA MET A 1 21.18 -69.72 -19.97
C MET A 1 19.89 -69.06 -20.46
N HIS A 2 19.84 -67.73 -20.34
CA HIS A 2 19.01 -66.73 -21.05
C HIS A 2 17.60 -67.13 -21.58
N ILE A 3 16.49 -66.57 -21.07
CA ILE A 3 15.96 -65.19 -21.19
C ILE A 3 14.92 -65.04 -22.32
N PHE A 4 13.73 -64.60 -21.89
CA PHE A 4 12.77 -63.68 -22.51
C PHE A 4 11.60 -64.14 -23.39
N TYR A 5 10.49 -63.50 -23.02
CA TYR A 5 9.13 -63.47 -23.56
C TYR A 5 9.00 -62.62 -24.83
N PRO A 6 7.89 -62.77 -25.58
CA PRO A 6 7.74 -62.22 -26.93
C PRO A 6 7.12 -60.80 -27.00
N LEU A 7 7.24 -60.25 -28.21
CA LEU A 7 6.91 -58.90 -28.70
C LEU A 7 5.48 -58.79 -29.27
N LYS A 8 4.98 -57.53 -29.27
CA LYS A 8 4.00 -56.86 -30.17
C LYS A 8 2.49 -57.18 -30.03
N GLU A 9 1.61 -56.29 -29.56
CA GLU A 9 1.16 -54.94 -30.03
C GLU A 9 0.00 -55.02 -31.04
N LEU A 10 -1.17 -54.47 -30.68
CA LEU A 10 -2.00 -53.70 -31.61
C LEU A 10 -2.96 -52.75 -30.86
N ALA A 11 -2.96 -51.52 -31.34
CA ALA A 11 -3.62 -50.32 -30.83
C ALA A 11 -5.16 -50.34 -30.95
N MET A 12 -5.83 -49.64 -30.02
CA MET A 12 -7.02 -48.86 -30.33
C MET A 12 -7.04 -47.56 -29.51
N SER A 13 -7.32 -46.49 -30.25
CA SER A 13 -7.28 -45.07 -29.96
C SER A 13 -8.20 -44.63 -28.83
N ASN A 14 -7.72 -43.69 -28.00
CA ASN A 14 -8.58 -42.77 -27.28
C ASN A 14 -8.05 -41.35 -27.49
N GLU A 15 -8.84 -40.54 -28.19
CA GLU A 15 -8.69 -39.09 -28.24
C GLU A 15 -8.89 -38.53 -26.83
N ALA A 16 -7.80 -38.05 -26.22
CA ALA A 16 -7.87 -37.13 -25.10
C ALA A 16 -7.45 -35.77 -25.64
N ALA A 17 -8.42 -34.86 -25.73
CA ALA A 17 -8.20 -33.46 -26.05
C ALA A 17 -7.12 -32.88 -25.13
N SER A 18 -6.03 -32.42 -25.74
CA SER A 18 -5.00 -31.61 -25.10
C SER A 18 -5.64 -30.33 -24.57
N SER A 19 -5.83 -30.24 -23.26
CA SER A 19 -5.80 -28.94 -22.59
C SER A 19 -4.39 -28.74 -22.06
N LEU A 20 -3.69 -27.82 -22.71
CA LEU A 20 -2.38 -27.29 -22.32
C LEU A 20 -2.34 -27.06 -20.81
N THR A 21 -1.57 -27.90 -20.12
CA THR A 21 -1.20 -27.69 -18.73
C THR A 21 -0.21 -26.53 -18.73
N VAL A 22 -0.73 -25.31 -18.57
CA VAL A 22 0.08 -24.18 -18.15
C VAL A 22 0.46 -24.49 -16.71
N GLU A 23 1.65 -25.04 -16.51
CA GLU A 23 2.28 -25.07 -15.19
C GLU A 23 2.31 -23.63 -14.65
N PRO A 24 1.66 -23.33 -13.51
CA PRO A 24 1.87 -22.04 -12.87
C PRO A 24 3.23 -22.10 -12.19
N THR A 25 4.25 -21.55 -12.84
CA THR A 25 5.45 -21.06 -12.17
C THR A 25 5.04 -19.95 -11.19
N ALA A 26 4.58 -20.32 -9.99
CA ALA A 26 4.29 -19.41 -8.90
C ALA A 26 5.05 -19.88 -7.66
N SER A 27 6.28 -19.38 -7.49
CA SER A 27 6.95 -19.32 -6.18
C SER A 27 6.19 -18.26 -5.35
N ALA A 28 5.00 -18.66 -4.88
CA ALA A 28 3.97 -17.76 -4.41
C ALA A 28 4.33 -17.23 -3.02
N TYR A 29 4.33 -15.91 -2.93
CA TYR A 29 4.29 -15.19 -1.67
C TYR A 29 3.00 -15.59 -0.92
N THR A 30 3.11 -16.31 0.20
CA THR A 30 1.97 -16.81 0.99
C THR A 30 1.76 -16.00 2.28
N PHE A 31 0.51 -15.97 2.75
CA PHE A 31 0.12 -15.50 4.08
C PHE A 31 -0.87 -16.51 4.68
N GLU A 32 -1.03 -16.49 6.00
CA GLU A 32 -1.92 -17.40 6.73
C GLU A 32 -3.07 -16.61 7.37
N THR A 33 -4.31 -17.02 7.14
CA THR A 33 -5.48 -16.49 7.87
C THR A 33 -5.65 -17.28 9.15
N VAL A 34 -5.72 -16.58 10.28
CA VAL A 34 -5.86 -17.18 11.62
C VAL A 34 -6.97 -16.50 12.39
N GLU A 35 -7.58 -17.22 13.34
CA GLU A 35 -8.72 -16.72 14.11
C GLU A 35 -8.29 -15.97 15.38
N THR A 36 -7.10 -16.26 15.92
CA THR A 36 -6.67 -15.76 17.23
C THR A 36 -5.22 -15.29 17.23
N THR A 37 -4.97 -14.25 18.04
CA THR A 37 -3.62 -13.74 18.32
C THR A 37 -2.73 -14.78 19.00
N ASP A 38 -3.30 -15.73 19.75
CA ASP A 38 -2.56 -16.83 20.38
C ASP A 38 -1.79 -17.68 19.36
N THR A 39 -2.32 -17.84 18.15
CA THR A 39 -1.64 -18.54 17.06
C THR A 39 -0.38 -17.78 16.62
N ILE A 40 -0.46 -16.44 16.57
CA ILE A 40 0.67 -15.57 16.23
C ILE A 40 1.72 -15.62 17.35
N VAL A 41 1.29 -15.57 18.62
CA VAL A 41 2.18 -15.69 19.79
C VAL A 41 2.92 -17.03 19.75
N ALA A 42 2.20 -18.14 19.57
CA ALA A 42 2.80 -19.47 19.49
C ALA A 42 3.79 -19.58 18.32
N ARG A 43 3.46 -18.97 17.17
CA ARG A 43 4.38 -18.93 16.02
C ARG A 43 5.64 -18.13 16.34
N MET A 44 5.49 -16.96 16.94
CA MET A 44 6.61 -16.09 17.30
C MET A 44 7.51 -16.76 18.34
N GLN A 45 6.95 -17.47 19.33
CA GLN A 45 7.71 -18.29 20.30
C GLN A 45 8.52 -19.38 19.59
N HIS A 46 7.94 -20.07 18.61
CA HIS A 46 8.65 -21.09 17.86
C HIS A 46 9.80 -20.50 17.03
N ILE A 47 9.58 -19.34 16.38
CA ILE A 47 10.60 -18.63 15.61
C ILE A 47 11.75 -18.17 16.50
N THR A 48 11.45 -17.61 17.67
CA THR A 48 12.48 -17.14 18.61
C THR A 48 13.29 -18.26 19.24
N ALA A 49 12.69 -19.44 19.40
CA ALA A 49 13.39 -20.63 19.89
C ALA A 49 14.28 -21.32 18.84
N THR A 50 13.98 -21.19 17.54
CA THR A 50 14.57 -22.06 16.51
C THR A 50 15.30 -21.35 15.37
N GLN A 51 15.00 -20.07 15.10
CA GLN A 51 15.43 -19.41 13.85
C GLN A 51 16.05 -18.02 14.07
N SER A 52 15.48 -17.18 14.92
CA SER A 52 15.99 -15.81 15.15
C SER A 52 15.62 -15.32 16.53
N ASP A 53 16.61 -14.89 17.30
CA ASP A 53 16.44 -14.29 18.62
C ASP A 53 15.76 -12.91 18.58
N ARG A 54 15.64 -12.30 17.39
CA ARG A 54 15.04 -10.98 17.16
C ARG A 54 13.94 -11.05 16.12
N VAL A 55 12.82 -10.42 16.44
CA VAL A 55 11.67 -10.31 15.55
C VAL A 55 11.06 -8.93 15.71
N ALA A 56 10.86 -8.23 14.60
CA ALA A 56 10.04 -7.03 14.58
C ALA A 56 8.62 -7.39 14.09
N VAL A 57 7.62 -6.73 14.66
CA VAL A 57 6.22 -6.93 14.31
C VAL A 57 5.69 -5.63 13.75
N VAL A 58 5.00 -5.69 12.61
CA VAL A 58 4.24 -4.56 12.06
C VAL A 58 2.79 -4.99 11.95
N THR A 59 1.88 -4.23 12.54
CA THR A 59 0.43 -4.49 12.50
C THR A 59 -0.26 -3.41 11.69
N ILE A 60 -1.12 -3.80 10.75
CA ILE A 60 -1.98 -2.89 9.99
C ILE A 60 -3.42 -3.25 10.25
N THR A 61 -4.25 -2.28 10.64
CA THR A 61 -5.69 -2.47 10.83
C THR A 61 -6.46 -1.68 9.79
N LEU A 62 -7.38 -2.34 9.08
CA LEU A 62 -8.28 -1.71 8.12
C LEU A 62 -9.68 -1.58 8.73
N PHE A 63 -10.23 -0.37 8.74
CA PHE A 63 -11.56 -0.10 9.25
C PHE A 63 -12.51 0.16 8.09
N PHE A 64 -13.56 -0.65 7.98
CA PHE A 64 -14.57 -0.53 6.94
C PHE A 64 -15.86 0.06 7.50
N GLY A 65 -16.63 0.75 6.65
CA GLY A 65 -17.93 1.28 7.02
C GLY A 65 -18.98 0.18 7.03
N SER A 66 -19.74 0.04 8.11
CA SER A 66 -20.99 -0.73 8.06
C SER A 66 -22.02 0.10 7.31
N ASP A 67 -22.54 -0.42 6.20
CA ASP A 67 -23.63 0.24 5.50
C ASP A 67 -24.88 0.08 6.36
N GLY A 68 -25.34 1.17 6.98
CA GLY A 68 -26.42 1.18 7.99
C GLY A 68 -27.81 0.83 7.45
N LYS A 69 -27.91 0.06 6.37
CA LYS A 69 -29.17 -0.38 5.77
C LYS A 69 -29.52 -1.78 6.24
N THR A 70 -30.49 -1.79 7.16
CA THR A 70 -31.34 -2.91 7.58
C THR A 70 -30.63 -4.06 8.27
N SER A 71 -30.74 -4.04 9.60
CA SER A 71 -30.51 -5.14 10.52
C SER A 71 -31.30 -6.39 10.11
N SER A 72 -30.68 -7.23 9.28
CA SER A 72 -31.05 -8.62 9.10
C SER A 72 -29.76 -9.43 9.28
N SER A 73 -29.80 -10.53 10.03
CA SER A 73 -28.60 -11.32 10.34
C SER A 73 -27.84 -11.81 9.10
N SER A 74 -28.52 -11.89 7.95
CA SER A 74 -27.95 -12.25 6.66
C SER A 74 -26.96 -11.21 6.10
N SER A 75 -27.16 -9.91 6.33
CA SER A 75 -26.28 -8.87 5.73
C SER A 75 -24.96 -8.71 6.48
N LEU A 76 -24.94 -8.98 7.79
CA LEU A 76 -23.73 -8.85 8.61
C LEU A 76 -22.65 -9.88 8.24
N TYR A 77 -23.04 -11.12 7.90
CA TYR A 77 -22.10 -12.14 7.44
C TYR A 77 -21.51 -11.79 6.06
N ASP A 78 -22.33 -11.20 5.19
CA ASP A 78 -21.91 -10.79 3.84
C ASP A 78 -20.93 -9.61 3.89
N ASP A 79 -21.19 -8.63 4.76
CA ASP A 79 -20.30 -7.50 5.03
C ASP A 79 -18.95 -7.96 5.59
N LEU A 80 -18.96 -8.84 6.62
CA LEU A 80 -17.74 -9.34 7.23
C LEU A 80 -16.90 -10.16 6.23
N PHE A 81 -17.55 -11.00 5.43
CA PHE A 81 -16.88 -11.76 4.37
C PHE A 81 -16.26 -10.83 3.33
N THR A 82 -16.99 -9.80 2.91
CA THR A 82 -16.52 -8.80 1.94
C THR A 82 -15.34 -7.97 2.49
N HIS A 83 -15.38 -7.58 3.76
CA HIS A 83 -14.28 -6.88 4.42
C HIS A 83 -13.03 -7.76 4.54
N THR A 84 -13.21 -9.04 4.89
CA THR A 84 -12.13 -10.02 4.98
C THR A 84 -11.49 -10.26 3.60
N ALA A 85 -12.29 -10.38 2.55
CA ALA A 85 -11.83 -10.52 1.17
C ALA A 85 -11.09 -9.26 0.67
N SER A 86 -11.61 -8.07 1.00
CA SER A 86 -10.96 -6.79 0.68
C SER A 86 -9.62 -6.65 1.41
N THR A 87 -9.57 -7.06 2.67
CA THR A 87 -8.33 -7.11 3.47
C THR A 87 -7.30 -8.04 2.83
N ALA A 88 -7.72 -9.25 2.45
CA ALA A 88 -6.86 -10.22 1.76
C ALA A 88 -6.34 -9.68 0.41
N HIS A 89 -7.17 -8.94 -0.32
CA HIS A 89 -6.76 -8.28 -1.56
C HIS A 89 -5.64 -7.26 -1.30
N PHE A 90 -5.81 -6.36 -0.33
CA PHE A 90 -4.76 -5.40 0.04
C PHE A 90 -3.49 -6.11 0.53
N LEU A 91 -3.63 -7.16 1.34
CA LEU A 91 -2.52 -7.97 1.83
C LEU A 91 -1.71 -8.60 0.69
N SER A 92 -2.39 -9.18 -0.31
CA SER A 92 -1.73 -9.80 -1.46
C SER A 92 -0.82 -8.81 -2.21
N SER A 93 -1.19 -7.52 -2.22
CA SER A 93 -0.42 -6.45 -2.84
C SER A 93 0.77 -5.99 -1.99
N LEU A 94 0.66 -6.12 -0.66
CA LEU A 94 1.70 -5.74 0.30
C LEU A 94 2.73 -6.85 0.52
N ARG A 95 2.34 -8.12 0.39
CA ARG A 95 3.20 -9.28 0.67
C ARG A 95 4.54 -9.29 -0.10
N PRO A 96 4.64 -8.87 -1.37
CA PRO A 96 5.91 -8.79 -2.09
C PRO A 96 6.88 -7.75 -1.53
N LEU A 97 6.42 -6.83 -0.68
CA LEU A 97 7.23 -5.78 -0.08
C LEU A 97 8.02 -6.28 1.12
N VAL A 98 7.72 -7.46 1.68
CA VAL A 98 8.49 -8.07 2.76
C VAL A 98 9.27 -9.29 2.25
N ARG A 99 10.25 -9.77 3.03
CA ARG A 99 11.10 -10.89 2.59
C ARG A 99 10.26 -12.17 2.48
N LYS A 100 10.72 -13.13 1.68
CA LYS A 100 10.07 -14.44 1.61
C LYS A 100 10.16 -15.21 2.94
N THR A 101 11.21 -14.95 3.71
CA THR A 101 11.42 -15.49 5.06
C THR A 101 10.51 -14.89 6.12
N ASP A 102 9.95 -13.70 5.86
CA ASP A 102 9.03 -13.04 6.79
C ASP A 102 7.67 -13.76 6.76
N VAL A 103 7.08 -13.89 7.94
CA VAL A 103 5.79 -14.58 8.14
C VAL A 103 4.70 -13.53 8.22
N VAL A 104 3.58 -13.77 7.55
CA VAL A 104 2.49 -12.79 7.46
C VAL A 104 1.17 -13.46 7.80
N PHE A 105 0.43 -12.86 8.72
CA PHE A 105 -0.86 -13.33 9.19
C PHE A 105 -1.97 -12.32 8.88
N GLN A 106 -3.17 -12.83 8.67
CA GLN A 106 -4.42 -12.05 8.65
C GLN A 106 -5.33 -12.55 9.77
N ILE A 107 -5.81 -11.64 10.60
CA ILE A 107 -6.91 -11.85 11.56
C ILE A 107 -7.98 -10.82 11.22
N ASP A 108 -9.14 -11.27 10.74
CA ASP A 108 -10.22 -10.41 10.26
C ASP A 108 -9.71 -9.33 9.28
N ASN A 109 -9.75 -8.07 9.72
CA ASN A 109 -9.33 -6.87 8.98
C ASN A 109 -7.93 -6.37 9.39
N THR A 110 -7.19 -7.16 10.17
CA THR A 110 -5.88 -6.84 10.71
C THR A 110 -4.81 -7.74 10.10
N LEU A 111 -3.71 -7.13 9.70
CA LEU A 111 -2.56 -7.77 9.07
C LEU A 111 -1.39 -7.71 10.05
N HIS A 112 -0.73 -8.84 10.27
CA HIS A 112 0.47 -8.90 11.12
C HIS A 112 1.66 -9.41 10.31
N PHE A 113 2.71 -8.61 10.25
CA PHE A 113 3.96 -8.95 9.59
C PHE A 113 5.03 -9.24 10.64
N LEU A 114 5.48 -10.50 10.70
CA LEU A 114 6.60 -10.92 11.53
C LEU A 114 7.89 -10.88 10.70
N LEU A 115 8.75 -9.93 11.03
CA LEU A 115 9.98 -9.63 10.32
C LEU A 115 11.15 -10.33 11.02
N LEU A 116 11.62 -11.44 10.45
CA LEU A 116 12.61 -12.30 11.09
C LEU A 116 14.00 -11.64 11.05
N GLY A 117 14.66 -11.60 12.21
CA GLY A 117 15.97 -10.98 12.37
C GLY A 117 15.95 -9.44 12.29
N ALA A 118 14.77 -8.83 12.30
CA ALA A 118 14.62 -7.38 12.34
C ALA A 118 14.52 -6.87 13.78
N ASP A 119 15.03 -5.68 14.01
CA ASP A 119 14.88 -4.93 15.25
C ASP A 119 13.88 -3.79 15.09
N LEU A 120 13.74 -2.94 16.12
CA LEU A 120 12.79 -1.83 16.09
C LEU A 120 12.99 -0.91 14.89
N GLN A 121 14.24 -0.59 14.54
CA GLN A 121 14.55 0.26 13.39
C GLN A 121 14.19 -0.45 12.07
N GLY A 122 14.50 -1.74 11.96
CA GLY A 122 14.07 -2.56 10.82
C GLY A 122 12.55 -2.58 10.67
N GLY A 123 11.83 -2.75 11.78
CA GLY A 123 10.37 -2.68 11.84
C GLY A 123 9.83 -1.34 11.33
N GLN A 124 10.41 -0.21 11.77
CA GLN A 124 10.01 1.13 11.34
C GLN A 124 10.21 1.36 9.83
N ILE A 125 11.34 0.89 9.27
CA ILE A 125 11.61 1.00 7.83
C ILE A 125 10.56 0.23 7.02
N VAL A 126 10.24 -1.00 7.44
CA VAL A 126 9.22 -1.80 6.78
C VAL A 126 7.84 -1.19 6.95
N GLN A 127 7.50 -0.69 8.15
CA GLN A 127 6.26 0.03 8.42
C GLN A 127 6.03 1.16 7.42
N ASN A 128 7.01 2.07 7.26
CA ASN A 128 6.87 3.22 6.36
C ASN A 128 6.66 2.75 4.91
N ARG A 129 7.40 1.73 4.46
CA ARG A 129 7.22 1.17 3.11
C ARG A 129 5.84 0.56 2.90
N LEU A 130 5.33 -0.20 3.88
CA LEU A 130 4.00 -0.80 3.81
C LEU A 130 2.91 0.27 3.85
N TRP A 131 3.08 1.30 4.66
CA TRP A 131 2.17 2.43 4.78
C TRP A 131 1.99 3.19 3.46
N GLU A 132 3.09 3.62 2.84
CA GLU A 132 3.05 4.34 1.56
C GLU A 132 2.43 3.48 0.46
N ALA A 133 2.78 2.20 0.41
CA ALA A 133 2.20 1.28 -0.57
C ALA A 133 0.71 1.06 -0.35
N LEU A 134 0.27 0.90 0.90
CA LEU A 134 -1.14 0.70 1.24
C LEU A 134 -1.97 1.94 0.91
N LEU A 135 -1.49 3.13 1.30
CA LEU A 135 -2.11 4.40 0.92
C LEU A 135 -2.27 4.47 -0.59
N TRP A 136 -1.20 4.21 -1.36
CA TRP A 136 -1.28 4.22 -2.81
C TRP A 136 -2.34 3.24 -3.34
N ARG A 137 -2.37 2.00 -2.82
CA ARG A 137 -3.32 0.97 -3.26
C ARG A 137 -4.75 1.42 -3.03
N ILE A 138 -5.08 1.89 -1.82
CA ILE A 138 -6.44 2.35 -1.47
C ILE A 138 -6.92 3.47 -2.40
N HIS A 139 -6.05 4.42 -2.73
CA HIS A 139 -6.40 5.52 -3.64
C HIS A 139 -6.64 5.03 -5.08
N ASN A 140 -5.87 4.04 -5.52
CA ASN A 140 -5.87 3.53 -6.90
C ASN A 140 -6.70 2.26 -7.11
N THR A 141 -7.39 1.73 -6.08
CA THR A 141 -8.27 0.57 -6.22
C THR A 141 -9.42 0.89 -7.16
N THR A 142 -9.39 0.34 -8.38
CA THR A 142 -10.47 0.48 -9.37
C THR A 142 -11.41 -0.71 -9.39
N ASP A 143 -11.07 -1.77 -8.67
CA ASP A 143 -11.89 -2.96 -8.52
C ASP A 143 -13.18 -2.63 -7.77
N ARG A 144 -14.31 -2.96 -8.39
CA ARG A 144 -15.65 -2.67 -7.85
C ARG A 144 -16.07 -3.66 -6.77
N GLU A 145 -15.43 -4.82 -6.71
CA GLU A 145 -15.71 -5.87 -5.72
C GLU A 145 -14.93 -5.64 -4.42
N ILE A 146 -13.92 -4.76 -4.44
CA ILE A 146 -13.10 -4.44 -3.28
C ILE A 146 -13.66 -3.22 -2.55
N VAL A 147 -14.07 -3.43 -1.30
CA VAL A 147 -14.51 -2.36 -0.42
C VAL A 147 -13.30 -1.58 0.04
N ARG A 148 -13.38 -0.25 -0.06
CA ARG A 148 -12.32 0.65 0.41
C ARG A 148 -12.47 0.86 1.92
N PRO A 149 -11.38 0.76 2.70
CA PRO A 149 -11.42 1.11 4.11
C PRO A 149 -11.72 2.61 4.28
N LEU A 150 -12.46 2.94 5.32
CA LEU A 150 -12.74 4.31 5.77
C LEU A 150 -11.60 4.89 6.60
N GLU A 151 -10.88 4.03 7.29
CA GLU A 151 -9.72 4.39 8.10
C GLU A 151 -8.70 3.26 8.02
N ILE A 152 -7.42 3.61 8.11
CA ILE A 152 -6.34 2.66 8.30
C ILE A 152 -5.45 3.12 9.44
N ALA A 153 -4.95 2.14 10.19
CA ALA A 153 -3.93 2.34 11.20
C ALA A 153 -2.78 1.37 10.99
N ILE A 154 -1.57 1.79 11.34
CA ILE A 154 -0.40 0.93 11.35
C ILE A 154 0.44 1.21 12.60
N GLY A 155 1.02 0.16 13.17
CA GLY A 155 1.96 0.22 14.27
C GLY A 155 3.10 -0.78 14.08
N HIS A 156 4.15 -0.61 14.87
CA HIS A 156 5.27 -1.56 14.90
C HIS A 156 5.88 -1.66 16.29
N SER A 157 6.49 -2.82 16.56
CA SER A 157 7.26 -3.08 17.77
C SER A 157 8.34 -4.11 17.47
N ALA A 158 9.16 -4.42 18.47
CA ALA A 158 10.19 -5.45 18.34
C ALA A 158 10.45 -6.20 19.66
N TYR A 159 10.82 -7.46 19.50
CA TYR A 159 11.27 -8.37 20.53
C TYR A 159 12.76 -8.71 20.29
N PRO A 160 13.60 -8.76 21.35
CA PRO A 160 13.27 -8.61 22.78
C PRO A 160 13.36 -7.16 23.31
N ALA A 161 13.70 -6.19 22.47
CA ALA A 161 13.76 -4.79 22.84
C ALA A 161 12.97 -3.96 21.80
N PRO A 162 12.01 -3.11 22.22
CA PRO A 162 11.76 -2.66 23.60
C PRO A 162 10.93 -3.65 24.45
N GLN A 163 10.25 -4.63 23.84
CA GLN A 163 9.33 -5.51 24.55
C GLN A 163 9.99 -6.87 24.85
N GLN A 164 10.13 -7.18 26.15
CA GLN A 164 10.70 -8.45 26.63
C GLN A 164 9.69 -9.60 26.63
N ASP A 165 8.41 -9.31 26.40
CA ASP A 165 7.33 -10.27 26.34
C ASP A 165 6.70 -10.25 24.93
N ILE A 166 6.47 -11.44 24.35
CA ILE A 166 5.99 -11.59 22.98
C ILE A 166 4.56 -11.06 22.84
N SER A 167 3.69 -11.32 23.82
CA SER A 167 2.31 -10.83 23.79
C SER A 167 2.29 -9.30 23.85
N LYS A 168 3.07 -8.70 24.76
CA LYS A 168 3.24 -7.24 24.82
C LYS A 168 3.86 -6.66 23.55
N CYS A 169 4.72 -7.40 22.85
CA CYS A 169 5.26 -6.99 21.56
C CYS A 169 4.15 -6.86 20.50
N ILE A 170 3.23 -7.82 20.42
CA ILE A 170 2.12 -7.79 19.47
C ILE A 170 1.10 -6.71 19.86
N GLU A 171 0.80 -6.56 21.14
CA GLU A 171 -0.05 -5.48 21.66
C GLU A 171 0.53 -4.11 21.31
N ALA A 172 1.81 -3.86 21.62
CA ALA A 172 2.48 -2.61 21.30
C ALA A 172 2.56 -2.36 19.79
N ALA A 173 2.73 -3.40 18.96
CA ALA A 173 2.68 -3.25 17.51
C ALA A 173 1.28 -2.91 16.99
N SER A 174 0.24 -3.29 17.75
CA SER A 174 -1.16 -2.97 17.45
C SER A 174 -1.57 -1.58 17.93
N GLU A 175 -0.76 -0.93 18.78
CA GLU A 175 -0.92 0.48 19.10
C GLU A 175 -0.60 1.36 17.89
N VAL A 176 -1.45 2.36 17.66
CA VAL A 176 -1.43 3.18 16.44
C VAL A 176 -0.22 4.09 16.42
N SER A 177 0.69 3.85 15.47
CA SER A 177 1.83 4.74 15.19
C SER A 177 1.51 5.75 14.09
N LEU A 178 0.81 5.33 13.03
CA LEU A 178 0.31 6.20 11.95
C LEU A 178 -1.16 5.86 11.69
N HIS A 179 -1.96 6.86 11.36
CA HIS A 179 -3.38 6.71 11.05
C HIS A 179 -3.77 7.59 9.87
N SER A 180 -4.79 7.17 9.11
CA SER A 180 -5.36 7.95 8.01
C SER A 180 -6.85 7.69 7.89
N ASN A 181 -7.62 8.78 7.78
CA ASN A 181 -9.06 8.75 7.61
C ASN A 181 -9.43 9.13 6.17
N PHE A 182 -10.22 8.29 5.51
CA PHE A 182 -10.73 8.46 4.14
C PHE A 182 -12.21 8.87 4.10
N THR A 183 -12.85 9.01 5.27
CA THR A 183 -14.21 9.55 5.35
C THR A 183 -14.23 10.97 4.79
N SER A 184 -14.98 11.19 3.71
CA SER A 184 -15.41 12.54 3.34
C SER A 184 -16.17 13.14 4.52
N GLU A 185 -15.82 14.36 4.96
CA GLU A 185 -16.49 15.16 5.99
C GLU A 185 -17.99 15.40 5.67
N ARG A 186 -18.83 14.37 5.72
CA ARG A 186 -20.27 14.51 5.51
C ARG A 186 -21.07 14.54 6.82
N THR A 187 -20.39 14.46 7.97
CA THR A 187 -21.06 14.38 9.28
C THR A 187 -20.36 15.13 10.41
N VAL A 188 -19.68 16.25 10.13
CA VAL A 188 -19.26 17.21 11.18
C VAL A 188 -19.56 18.66 10.75
N ARG A 189 -20.75 18.93 10.22
CA ARG A 189 -21.26 20.32 10.08
C ARG A 189 -22.66 20.50 10.64
N LYS A 190 -22.95 19.83 11.77
CA LYS A 190 -24.13 20.09 12.60
C LYS A 190 -23.82 20.16 14.10
N ALA A 191 -22.62 20.63 14.47
CA ALA A 191 -22.36 20.97 15.88
C ALA A 191 -21.24 22.00 16.09
N VAL A 192 -20.89 22.82 15.11
CA VAL A 192 -20.06 24.03 15.36
C VAL A 192 -20.58 25.19 14.52
N ALA A 193 -21.90 25.37 14.54
CA ALA A 193 -22.55 26.61 14.12
C ALA A 193 -22.79 27.45 15.37
N ARG A 194 -21.73 27.84 16.07
CA ARG A 194 -21.74 28.99 16.99
C ARG A 194 -20.33 29.28 17.50
N GLN A 195 -19.89 30.48 17.12
CA GLN A 195 -18.85 31.33 17.70
C GLN A 195 -17.47 31.38 17.02
N SER A 196 -17.14 32.65 16.73
CA SER A 196 -15.86 33.26 16.34
C SER A 196 -15.40 33.01 14.91
N ARG A 197 -15.79 33.88 13.95
CA ARG A 197 -15.25 35.22 13.61
C ARG A 197 -13.82 35.21 13.04
N ASN A 198 -13.74 35.84 11.86
CA ASN A 198 -12.59 36.19 11.03
C ASN A 198 -11.95 34.98 10.37
N THR A 199 -12.04 34.81 9.05
CA THR A 199 -11.29 35.62 8.07
C THR A 199 -11.85 35.33 6.66
N GLN A 200 -12.02 36.35 5.83
CA GLN A 200 -12.40 36.25 4.41
C GLN A 200 -11.24 35.71 3.53
N GLN A 201 -10.63 34.59 3.91
CA GLN A 201 -9.43 34.05 3.24
C GLN A 201 -9.38 32.52 3.25
N ALA A 202 -10.54 31.85 3.21
CA ALA A 202 -10.62 30.38 3.35
C ALA A 202 -11.40 29.69 2.22
N THR A 203 -11.46 30.30 1.03
CA THR A 203 -12.17 29.70 -0.12
C THR A 203 -11.27 29.23 -1.26
N ALA A 204 -9.99 29.61 -1.28
CA ALA A 204 -9.04 29.20 -2.35
C ALA A 204 -8.15 28.00 -1.95
N ASP A 205 -7.75 27.90 -0.67
CA ASP A 205 -6.79 26.88 -0.21
C ASP A 205 -7.37 25.46 -0.16
N GLU A 206 -8.70 25.33 -0.11
CA GLU A 206 -9.37 24.02 -0.12
C GLU A 206 -9.61 23.47 -1.54
N GLU A 207 -9.51 24.27 -2.61
CA GLU A 207 -9.89 23.84 -3.96
C GLU A 207 -8.96 22.75 -4.51
N TRP A 208 -7.64 22.95 -4.39
CA TRP A 208 -6.63 22.06 -4.95
C TRP A 208 -6.54 20.70 -4.25
N PRO A 209 -6.54 20.61 -2.91
CA PRO A 209 -6.65 19.32 -2.22
C PRO A 209 -7.94 18.57 -2.55
N ASN A 210 -9.07 19.29 -2.69
CA ASN A 210 -10.34 18.70 -3.10
C ASN A 210 -10.28 18.16 -4.53
N LEU A 211 -9.63 18.88 -5.45
CA LEU A 211 -9.43 18.45 -6.83
C LEU A 211 -8.55 17.20 -6.90
N ALA A 212 -7.43 17.16 -6.18
CA ALA A 212 -6.54 16.01 -6.14
C ALA A 212 -7.28 14.74 -5.69
N ARG A 213 -8.09 14.87 -4.63
CA ARG A 213 -8.97 13.79 -4.15
C ARG A 213 -9.96 13.30 -5.21
N LYS A 214 -10.61 14.22 -5.95
CA LYS A 214 -11.53 13.85 -7.06
C LYS A 214 -10.80 13.14 -8.19
N LEU A 215 -9.55 13.51 -8.45
CA LEU A 215 -8.72 12.92 -9.51
C LEU A 215 -8.01 11.63 -9.09
N GLY A 216 -8.06 11.26 -7.79
CA GLY A 216 -7.35 10.10 -7.26
C GLY A 216 -5.82 10.26 -7.22
N ILE A 217 -5.33 11.50 -7.18
CA ILE A 217 -3.89 11.82 -7.30
C ILE A 217 -3.44 12.54 -6.02
N PRO A 218 -2.21 12.30 -5.51
CA PRO A 218 -1.72 13.01 -4.33
C PRO A 218 -1.63 14.53 -4.56
N TYR A 219 -1.70 15.29 -3.48
CA TYR A 219 -1.50 16.74 -3.49
C TYR A 219 -0.28 17.10 -2.64
N LEU A 220 0.61 17.93 -3.19
CA LEU A 220 1.67 18.57 -2.43
C LEU A 220 1.38 20.07 -2.31
N SER A 221 1.24 20.54 -1.08
CA SER A 221 1.06 21.97 -0.80
C SER A 221 2.35 22.77 -0.93
N LEU A 222 3.50 22.12 -0.68
CA LEU A 222 4.83 22.73 -0.70
C LEU A 222 5.80 21.83 -1.45
N LEU A 223 6.66 22.44 -2.26
CA LEU A 223 7.69 21.75 -3.03
C LEU A 223 9.06 21.86 -2.34
N PRO A 224 9.91 20.84 -2.46
CA PRO A 224 11.20 20.82 -1.80
C PRO A 224 12.12 21.90 -2.38
N LYS A 225 12.49 22.89 -1.56
CA LYS A 225 13.40 23.98 -1.96
C LYS A 225 14.83 23.52 -2.27
N LYS A 226 15.28 22.41 -1.68
CA LYS A 226 16.62 21.84 -1.89
C LYS A 226 16.49 20.48 -2.56
N ARG A 227 16.86 20.41 -3.84
CA ARG A 227 16.81 19.18 -4.64
C ARG A 227 18.12 18.41 -4.54
N SER A 228 18.05 17.09 -4.48
CA SER A 228 19.23 16.25 -4.68
C SER A 228 19.74 16.41 -6.13
N GLU A 229 21.05 16.54 -6.31
CA GLU A 229 21.67 16.71 -7.65
C GLU A 229 21.24 15.61 -8.64
N ARG A 230 21.08 14.39 -8.13
CA ARG A 230 20.62 13.22 -8.90
C ARG A 230 19.23 13.40 -9.49
N VAL A 231 18.32 14.12 -8.82
CA VAL A 231 16.96 14.40 -9.33
C VAL A 231 16.99 15.55 -10.34
N GLN A 232 17.86 16.54 -10.13
CA GLN A 232 18.01 17.68 -11.06
C GLN A 232 18.54 17.25 -12.43
N GLN A 233 19.38 16.20 -12.48
CA GLN A 233 19.93 15.66 -13.72
C GLN A 233 18.91 14.87 -14.55
N LEU A 234 17.78 14.46 -13.98
CA LEU A 234 16.77 13.66 -14.69
C LEU A 234 15.84 14.51 -15.53
N VAL A 235 15.46 15.67 -15.00
CA VAL A 235 14.63 16.64 -15.72
C VAL A 235 15.35 17.98 -15.65
N ASN A 236 15.95 18.38 -16.77
CA ASN A 236 16.66 19.64 -16.87
C ASN A 236 15.69 20.84 -16.79
N ALA A 237 16.22 22.03 -16.52
CA ALA A 237 15.42 23.23 -16.34
C ALA A 237 14.55 23.58 -17.56
N SER A 238 15.08 23.40 -18.77
CA SER A 238 14.36 23.68 -20.02
C SER A 238 13.13 22.78 -20.16
N LEU A 239 13.30 21.47 -19.94
CA LEU A 239 12.24 20.48 -20.02
C LEU A 239 11.19 20.70 -18.93
N ALA A 240 11.62 21.00 -17.70
CA ALA A 240 10.72 21.30 -16.58
C ALA A 240 9.83 22.53 -16.87
N GLN A 241 10.39 23.57 -17.47
CA GLN A 241 9.67 24.78 -17.87
C GLN A 241 8.69 24.53 -19.02
N GLU A 242 9.16 23.85 -20.07
CA GLU A 242 8.36 23.49 -21.25
C GLU A 242 7.12 22.67 -20.84
N LEU A 243 7.34 21.63 -20.04
CA LEU A 243 6.31 20.69 -19.61
C LEU A 243 5.54 21.14 -18.37
N ARG A 244 5.86 22.32 -17.82
CA ARG A 244 5.28 22.88 -16.60
C ARG A 244 5.20 21.86 -15.46
N CYS A 245 6.35 21.26 -15.15
CA CYS A 245 6.46 20.17 -14.19
C CYS A 245 7.71 20.34 -13.34
N TYR A 246 7.67 19.86 -12.10
CA TYR A 246 8.79 19.98 -11.17
C TYR A 246 9.17 18.62 -10.57
N PRO A 247 10.41 18.12 -10.78
CA PRO A 247 10.82 16.83 -10.24
C PRO A 247 11.01 16.93 -8.72
N VAL A 248 10.24 16.13 -7.97
CA VAL A 248 10.21 16.15 -6.50
C VAL A 248 11.21 15.15 -5.92
N GLY A 249 11.26 13.95 -6.50
CA GLY A 249 12.06 12.86 -5.96
C GLY A 249 12.10 11.66 -6.91
N ARG A 250 13.05 10.76 -6.67
CA ARG A 250 13.17 9.51 -7.41
C ARG A 250 13.32 8.34 -6.46
N GLU A 251 12.56 7.29 -6.70
CA GLU A 251 12.72 6.00 -6.05
C GLU A 251 12.81 4.88 -7.11
N ARG A 252 13.93 4.14 -7.12
CA ARG A 252 14.20 3.08 -8.10
C ARG A 252 14.00 3.56 -9.57
N ASN A 253 12.96 3.07 -10.23
CA ASN A 253 12.59 3.38 -11.62
C ASN A 253 11.41 4.37 -11.73
N MET A 254 11.05 5.03 -10.63
CA MET A 254 9.90 5.93 -10.57
C MET A 254 10.36 7.35 -10.22
N LEU A 255 9.86 8.32 -10.98
CA LEU A 255 10.11 9.74 -10.81
C LEU A 255 8.82 10.43 -10.36
N THR A 256 8.82 10.99 -9.15
CA THR A 256 7.72 11.81 -8.64
C THR A 256 7.84 13.20 -9.24
N VAL A 257 6.79 13.66 -9.93
CA VAL A 257 6.76 14.96 -10.60
C VAL A 257 5.53 15.74 -10.16
N ALA A 258 5.75 16.95 -9.63
CA ALA A 258 4.68 17.88 -9.31
C ALA A 258 4.22 18.62 -10.56
N MET A 259 2.91 18.67 -10.79
CA MET A 259 2.29 19.17 -12.02
C MET A 259 0.98 19.89 -11.71
N LEU A 260 0.59 20.77 -12.63
CA LEU A 260 -0.69 21.49 -12.57
C LEU A 260 -1.84 20.64 -13.13
N ASN A 261 -1.54 19.80 -14.14
CA ASN A 261 -2.46 18.80 -14.68
C ASN A 261 -1.79 17.41 -14.66
N PRO A 262 -1.96 16.63 -13.58
CA PRO A 262 -1.31 15.33 -13.42
C PRO A 262 -1.96 14.20 -14.25
N GLN A 263 -3.02 14.48 -15.02
CA GLN A 263 -3.65 13.54 -15.95
C GLN A 263 -3.28 13.81 -17.43
N ASP A 264 -2.42 14.79 -17.68
CA ASP A 264 -1.99 15.15 -19.03
C ASP A 264 -1.07 14.07 -19.63
N ARG A 265 -1.66 13.12 -20.36
CA ARG A 265 -0.93 12.01 -20.95
C ARG A 265 0.19 12.45 -21.89
N VAL A 266 0.01 13.55 -22.62
CA VAL A 266 1.04 14.04 -23.55
C VAL A 266 2.29 14.43 -22.78
N VAL A 267 2.12 15.11 -21.65
CA VAL A 267 3.24 15.51 -20.78
C VAL A 267 3.84 14.31 -20.07
N LEU A 268 3.01 13.39 -19.57
CA LEU A 268 3.48 12.17 -18.88
C LEU A 268 4.29 11.27 -19.80
N ASP A 269 3.79 11.02 -21.01
CA ASP A 269 4.46 10.20 -22.03
C ASP A 269 5.78 10.85 -22.43
N ARG A 270 5.79 12.18 -22.63
CA ARG A 270 7.01 12.94 -22.95
C ARG A 270 8.05 12.86 -21.83
N LEU A 271 7.64 13.00 -20.57
CA LEU A 271 8.53 12.84 -19.41
C LEU A 271 9.07 11.41 -19.32
N GLN A 272 8.25 10.41 -19.60
CA GLN A 272 8.67 9.01 -19.59
C GLN A 272 9.67 8.72 -20.72
N GLU A 273 9.46 9.25 -21.92
CA GLU A 273 10.38 9.13 -23.06
C GLU A 273 11.75 9.74 -22.76
N GLU A 274 11.78 10.97 -22.23
CA GLU A 274 13.02 11.70 -21.97
C GLU A 274 13.80 11.14 -20.77
N THR A 275 13.09 10.64 -19.75
CA THR A 275 13.73 10.16 -18.51
C THR A 275 13.96 8.66 -18.48
N GLY A 276 13.21 7.87 -19.26
CA GLY A 276 13.17 6.41 -19.18
C GLY A 276 12.57 5.87 -17.88
N LEU A 277 11.90 6.72 -17.08
CA LEU A 277 11.35 6.39 -15.78
C LEU A 277 9.82 6.32 -15.81
N VAL A 278 9.25 5.52 -14.93
CA VAL A 278 7.81 5.57 -14.63
C VAL A 278 7.50 6.90 -13.96
N ILE A 279 6.60 7.68 -14.54
CA ILE A 279 6.23 8.98 -13.98
C ILE A 279 5.13 8.80 -12.94
N PHE A 280 5.37 9.32 -11.74
CA PHE A 280 4.37 9.41 -10.68
C PHE A 280 3.96 10.87 -10.52
N PRO A 281 2.85 11.29 -11.15
CA PRO A 281 2.43 12.67 -11.11
C PRO A 281 1.72 13.01 -9.80
N VAL A 282 1.96 14.22 -9.32
CA VAL A 282 1.40 14.76 -8.09
C VAL A 282 0.84 16.15 -8.39
N LEU A 283 -0.37 16.45 -7.91
CA LEU A 283 -0.95 17.78 -8.06
C LEU A 283 -0.26 18.76 -7.09
N THR A 284 -0.02 19.99 -7.52
CA THR A 284 0.50 21.06 -6.66
C THR A 284 -0.21 22.37 -6.92
N HIS A 285 -0.09 23.32 -6.00
CA HIS A 285 -0.62 24.67 -6.19
C HIS A 285 0.07 25.38 -7.38
N PRO A 286 -0.64 26.13 -8.24
CA PRO A 286 -0.06 26.86 -9.36
C PRO A 286 1.07 27.81 -8.95
N GLU A 287 0.87 28.57 -7.86
CA GLU A 287 1.87 29.52 -7.37
C GLU A 287 3.13 28.82 -6.84
N GLU A 288 2.96 27.68 -6.19
CA GLU A 288 4.08 26.89 -5.67
C GLU A 288 4.89 26.29 -6.83
N LEU A 289 4.20 25.75 -7.85
CA LEU A 289 4.86 25.24 -9.05
C LEU A 289 5.64 26.34 -9.77
N GLN A 290 5.03 27.51 -9.94
CA GLN A 290 5.67 28.66 -10.58
C GLN A 290 6.91 29.11 -9.80
N THR A 291 6.81 29.16 -8.47
CA THR A 291 7.94 29.53 -7.60
C THR A 291 9.07 28.51 -7.69
N ALA A 292 8.75 27.22 -7.69
CA ALA A 292 9.73 26.14 -7.81
C ALA A 292 10.41 26.13 -9.19
N LEU A 293 9.66 26.36 -10.26
CA LEU A 293 10.19 26.47 -11.63
C LEU A 293 11.12 27.67 -11.80
N ALA A 294 10.81 28.81 -11.18
CA ALA A 294 11.69 29.99 -11.22
C ALA A 294 13.06 29.76 -10.55
N GLN A 295 13.15 28.82 -9.61
CA GLN A 295 14.41 28.42 -8.97
C GLN A 295 15.26 27.46 -9.82
N LEU A 296 14.78 27.07 -11.00
CA LEU A 296 15.53 26.23 -11.94
C LEU A 296 16.45 27.01 -12.88
N ILE A 297 16.34 28.34 -12.89
CA ILE A 297 17.08 29.28 -13.74
C ILE A 297 18.43 29.63 -13.12
#